data_AF-A0A936N2N2-F1
#
_entry.id   AF-A0A936N2N2-F1
#
_cell.length_a   1.000
_cell.length_b   1.000
_cell.length_c   1.000
_cell.angle_alpha   90.00
_cell.angle_beta   90.00
_cell.angle_gamma   90.00
#
_symmetry.space_group_name_H-M   'P 1'
#
loop_
_entity.id
_entity.type
_entity.pdbx_description
1 polymer ?
#
loop_
_entity_poly.entity_id
_entity_poly.type
_entity_poly.pdbx_seq_one_letter_code
_entity_poly.pdbx_strand_id
1 'polypeptide(L)'
;MKKILFPALLVLSMSAYSQSEKKNQQKIQDDIFTGLKPENPTPVVFNSEEELNNKKAFKIENIKNQIRENINDTAKVRLLRYEIWRFENAIVQDNKSNK
;
A
#
# COMPACT_ATOMS: atom_id res chain seq x y z
N MET A 1 34.91 17.71 -61.14
CA MET A 1 33.54 17.68 -60.58
C MET A 1 33.20 16.23 -60.23
N LYS A 2 33.26 15.84 -58.94
CA LYS A 2 32.89 14.49 -58.48
C LYS A 2 31.83 14.62 -57.39
N LYS A 3 30.78 13.82 -57.55
CA LYS A 3 29.48 13.91 -56.89
C LYS A 3 29.59 13.48 -55.42
N ILE A 4 28.85 14.20 -54.60
CA ILE A 4 28.66 14.02 -53.16
C ILE A 4 27.81 12.75 -52.94
N LEU A 5 28.20 11.90 -51.99
CA LEU A 5 27.33 10.86 -51.45
C LEU A 5 27.33 10.99 -49.92
N PHE A 6 26.25 11.58 -49.39
CA PHE A 6 26.00 11.68 -47.95
C PHE A 6 25.73 10.29 -47.38
N PRO A 7 26.45 9.83 -46.32
CA PRO A 7 26.06 8.62 -45.63
C PRO A 7 24.78 8.89 -44.82
N ALA A 8 23.81 8.00 -45.05
CA ALA A 8 22.50 8.01 -44.45
C ALA A 8 22.58 8.02 -42.91
N LEU A 9 21.97 9.05 -42.33
CA LEU A 9 21.71 9.20 -40.92
C LEU A 9 20.66 8.16 -40.50
N LEU A 10 21.12 7.02 -39.98
CA LEU A 10 20.26 5.93 -39.51
C LEU A 10 20.05 6.07 -38.00
N VAL A 11 19.14 6.96 -37.61
CA VAL A 11 18.65 7.07 -36.22
C VAL A 11 17.54 6.04 -36.05
N LEU A 12 17.92 4.82 -35.68
CA LEU A 12 16.97 3.82 -35.19
C LEU A 12 16.54 4.19 -33.78
N SER A 13 15.33 4.71 -33.67
CA SER A 13 14.58 4.95 -32.45
C SER A 13 14.27 3.63 -31.72
N MET A 14 15.14 3.24 -30.78
CA MET A 14 14.83 2.23 -29.78
C MET A 14 14.57 2.89 -28.42
N SER A 15 13.34 3.38 -28.23
CA SER A 15 12.90 3.87 -26.91
C SER A 15 11.39 3.70 -26.74
N ALA A 16 10.90 2.46 -26.85
CA ALA A 16 9.50 2.16 -26.56
C ALA A 16 9.29 0.74 -25.98
N TYR A 17 10.06 0.33 -24.97
CA TYR A 17 9.78 -0.91 -24.23
C TYR A 17 10.28 -0.79 -22.78
N SER A 18 9.60 0.01 -21.94
CA SER A 18 9.88 0.03 -20.48
C SER A 18 8.78 0.66 -19.61
N GLN A 19 7.54 0.84 -20.13
CA GLN A 19 6.49 1.52 -19.37
C GLN A 19 5.38 0.60 -18.83
N SER A 20 5.25 -0.64 -19.32
CA SER A 20 4.23 -1.58 -18.87
C SER A 20 4.56 -2.26 -17.54
N GLU A 21 5.82 -2.61 -17.31
CA GLU A 21 6.24 -3.34 -16.09
C GLU A 21 6.10 -2.52 -14.81
N LYS A 22 6.42 -1.21 -14.87
CA LYS A 22 6.34 -0.31 -13.71
C LYS A 22 4.91 -0.14 -13.18
N LYS A 23 3.90 -0.05 -14.07
CA LYS A 23 2.49 0.07 -13.66
C LYS A 23 1.97 -1.19 -12.96
N ASN A 24 2.41 -2.37 -13.40
CA ASN A 24 1.97 -3.63 -12.81
C ASN A 24 2.59 -3.85 -11.42
N GLN A 25 3.89 -3.57 -11.28
CA GLN A 25 4.57 -3.63 -9.98
C GLN A 25 4.01 -2.64 -8.96
N GLN A 26 3.63 -1.44 -9.41
CA GLN A 26 3.01 -0.43 -8.55
C GLN A 26 1.62 -0.89 -8.06
N LYS A 27 0.79 -1.45 -8.95
CA LYS A 27 -0.54 -1.98 -8.57
C LYS A 27 -0.44 -3.14 -7.56
N ILE A 28 0.56 -4.01 -7.70
CA ILE A 28 0.80 -5.11 -6.76
C ILE A 28 1.29 -4.55 -5.40
N GLN A 29 2.12 -3.52 -5.41
CA GLN A 29 2.54 -2.84 -4.18
C GLN A 29 1.41 -2.11 -3.47
N ASP A 30 0.46 -1.50 -4.18
CA ASP A 30 -0.66 -0.81 -3.55
C ASP A 30 -1.66 -1.82 -2.92
N ASP A 31 -1.79 -3.01 -3.50
CA ASP A 31 -2.68 -4.06 -2.98
C ASP A 31 -2.23 -4.62 -1.63
N ILE A 32 -0.92 -4.82 -1.43
CA ILE A 32 -0.38 -5.40 -0.18
C ILE A 32 -0.57 -4.48 1.05
N PHE A 33 -0.78 -3.18 0.85
CA PHE A 33 -1.04 -2.22 1.94
C PHE A 33 -2.53 -2.04 2.23
N THR A 34 -3.40 -2.67 1.43
CA THR A 34 -4.85 -2.61 1.64
C THR A 34 -5.26 -3.60 2.74
N GLY A 35 -6.08 -3.13 3.67
CA GLY A 35 -6.64 -3.93 4.75
C GLY A 35 -7.40 -5.15 4.22
N LEU A 36 -7.17 -6.30 4.84
CA LEU A 36 -7.90 -7.54 4.54
C LEU A 36 -8.88 -7.83 5.68
N LYS A 37 -10.14 -8.15 5.38
CA LYS A 37 -11.10 -8.49 6.43
C LYS A 37 -10.80 -9.88 7.01
N PRO A 38 -10.59 -10.03 8.32
CA PRO A 38 -10.39 -11.33 8.94
C PRO A 38 -11.71 -12.11 9.06
N GLU A 39 -11.62 -13.43 9.25
CA GLU A 39 -12.78 -14.31 9.47
C GLU A 39 -13.58 -13.92 10.72
N ASN A 40 -12.86 -13.50 11.77
CA ASN A 40 -13.42 -12.97 13.02
C ASN A 40 -13.17 -11.45 13.08
N PRO A 41 -14.09 -10.62 12.57
CA PRO A 41 -13.91 -9.18 12.47
C PRO A 41 -14.07 -8.49 13.83
N THR A 42 -12.96 -8.36 14.56
CA THR A 42 -12.91 -7.61 15.83
C THR A 42 -12.21 -6.27 15.61
N PRO A 43 -12.94 -5.14 15.48
CA PRO A 43 -12.32 -3.83 15.31
C PRO A 43 -11.50 -3.43 16.54
N VAL A 44 -10.56 -2.51 16.37
CA VAL A 44 -9.87 -1.88 17.50
C VAL A 44 -10.85 -0.94 18.21
N VAL A 45 -10.88 -0.99 19.53
CA VAL A 45 -11.71 -0.10 20.36
C VAL A 45 -10.81 0.95 21.00
N PHE A 46 -11.14 2.22 20.82
CA PHE A 46 -10.48 3.36 21.44
C PHE A 46 -11.30 3.91 22.60
N ASN A 47 -10.64 4.53 23.57
CA ASN A 47 -11.33 5.07 24.76
C ASN A 47 -12.04 6.40 24.47
N SER A 48 -11.57 7.13 23.45
CA SER A 48 -12.14 8.41 23.03
C SER A 48 -11.96 8.65 21.54
N GLU A 49 -12.78 9.55 21.00
CA GLU A 49 -12.70 10.02 19.62
C GLU A 49 -11.37 10.73 19.35
N GLU A 50 -10.84 11.49 20.32
CA GLU A 50 -9.54 12.13 20.22
C GLU A 50 -8.41 11.09 20.08
N GLU A 51 -8.46 10.02 20.88
CA GLU A 51 -7.48 8.95 20.80
C GLU A 51 -7.50 8.26 19.43
N LEU A 52 -8.70 7.98 18.91
CA LEU A 52 -8.90 7.40 17.59
C LEU A 52 -8.27 8.28 16.51
N ASN A 53 -8.61 9.58 16.49
CA ASN A 53 -8.13 10.51 15.46
C ASN A 53 -6.62 10.72 15.52
N ASN A 54 -6.03 10.75 16.72
CA ASN A 54 -4.60 10.96 16.90
C ASN A 54 -3.76 9.71 16.60
N LYS A 55 -4.26 8.51 16.94
CA LYS A 55 -3.45 7.28 16.88
C LYS A 55 -3.70 6.43 15.65
N LYS A 56 -4.91 6.45 15.05
CA LYS A 56 -5.29 5.57 13.94
C LYS A 56 -4.30 5.64 12.77
N ALA A 57 -4.04 6.86 12.27
CA ALA A 57 -3.15 7.05 11.12
C ALA A 57 -1.72 6.56 11.42
N PHE A 58 -1.17 6.92 12.59
CA PHE A 58 0.16 6.49 13.02
C PHE A 58 0.27 4.96 13.12
N LYS A 59 -0.75 4.29 13.68
CA LYS A 59 -0.76 2.83 13.81
C LYS A 59 -0.80 2.14 12.45
N ILE A 60 -1.64 2.63 11.53
CA ILE A 60 -1.73 2.10 10.17
C ILE A 60 -0.39 2.25 9.43
N GLU A 61 0.25 3.43 9.50
CA GLU A 61 1.55 3.63 8.85
C GLU A 61 2.65 2.76 9.44
N ASN A 62 2.66 2.56 10.77
CA ASN A 62 3.60 1.63 11.40
C ASN A 62 3.39 0.18 10.92
N ILE A 63 2.13 -0.25 10.75
CA ILE A 63 1.84 -1.58 10.19
C ILE A 63 2.30 -1.67 8.73
N LYS A 64 2.11 -0.62 7.92
CA LYS A 64 2.64 -0.59 6.54
C LYS A 64 4.17 -0.70 6.51
N ASN A 65 4.88 -0.05 7.45
CA ASN A 65 6.33 -0.22 7.58
C ASN A 65 6.69 -1.68 7.88
N GLN A 66 5.98 -2.33 8.80
CA GLN A 66 6.19 -3.74 9.11
C GLN A 66 5.89 -4.64 7.90
N ILE A 67 4.92 -4.32 7.05
CA ILE A 67 4.68 -5.04 5.80
C ILE A 67 5.88 -4.92 4.86
N ARG A 68 6.47 -3.72 4.72
CA ARG A 68 7.67 -3.51 3.88
C ARG A 68 8.85 -4.34 4.38
N GLU A 69 9.08 -4.37 5.69
CA GLU A 69 10.17 -5.13 6.32
C GLU A 69 9.97 -6.65 6.20
N ASN A 70 8.72 -7.10 6.12
CA ASN A 70 8.37 -8.53 6.14
C ASN A 70 7.73 -8.99 4.83
N ILE A 71 8.01 -8.31 3.71
CA ILE A 71 7.34 -8.52 2.42
C ILE A 71 7.39 -9.98 1.92
N ASN A 72 8.44 -10.72 2.29
CA ASN A 72 8.65 -12.11 1.89
C ASN A 72 7.95 -13.13 2.81
N ASP A 73 7.44 -12.70 3.96
CA ASP A 73 6.68 -13.52 4.90
C ASP A 73 5.18 -13.33 4.66
N THR A 74 4.63 -14.16 3.78
CA THR A 74 3.22 -14.08 3.36
C THR A 74 2.24 -14.25 4.52
N ALA A 75 2.55 -15.08 5.51
CA ALA A 75 1.71 -15.30 6.68
C ALA A 75 1.68 -14.04 7.56
N LYS A 76 2.85 -13.45 7.80
CA LYS A 76 2.97 -12.21 8.57
C LYS A 76 2.33 -11.02 7.86
N VAL A 77 2.55 -10.86 6.56
CA VAL A 77 1.89 -9.82 5.75
C VAL A 77 0.38 -9.96 5.82
N ARG A 78 -0.16 -11.18 5.76
CA ARG A 78 -1.60 -11.43 5.90
C ARG A 78 -2.13 -10.96 7.26
N LEU A 79 -1.45 -11.30 8.35
CA LEU A 79 -1.82 -10.85 9.70
C LEU A 79 -1.76 -9.32 9.83
N LEU A 80 -0.73 -8.69 9.27
CA LEU A 80 -0.58 -7.23 9.28
C LEU A 80 -1.70 -6.55 8.47
N ARG A 81 -2.10 -7.12 7.32
CA ARG A 81 -3.25 -6.63 6.55
C ARG A 81 -4.58 -6.79 7.30
N TYR A 82 -4.74 -7.86 8.09
CA TYR A 82 -5.89 -7.96 9.01
C TYR A 82 -5.87 -6.84 10.05
N GLU A 83 -4.70 -6.53 10.61
CA GLU A 83 -4.56 -5.46 11.59
C GLU A 83 -4.90 -4.08 11.00
N ILE A 84 -4.47 -3.79 9.75
CA ILE A 84 -4.89 -2.58 9.03
C ILE A 84 -6.42 -2.48 8.99
N TRP A 85 -7.11 -3.55 8.60
CA TRP A 85 -8.58 -3.57 8.55
C TRP A 85 -9.21 -3.28 9.92
N ARG A 86 -8.65 -3.84 11.01
CA ARG A 86 -9.15 -3.62 12.37
C ARG A 86 -9.01 -2.16 12.81
N PHE A 87 -7.94 -1.48 12.41
CA PHE A 87 -7.76 -0.04 12.66
C PHE A 87 -8.62 0.83 11.73
N GLU A 88 -8.80 0.45 10.46
CA GLU A 88 -9.67 1.15 9.51
C GLU A 88 -11.12 1.18 10.00
N ASN A 89 -11.57 0.08 10.60
CA ASN A 89 -12.91 -0.10 11.14
C ASN A 89 -12.98 0.13 12.67
N ALA A 90 -11.97 0.81 13.24
CA ALA A 90 -11.94 1.05 14.67
C ALA A 90 -13.15 1.87 15.17
N ILE A 91 -13.56 1.59 16.40
CA ILE A 91 -14.71 2.21 17.06
C ILE A 91 -14.29 2.87 18.37
N VAL A 92 -15.10 3.79 18.87
CA VAL A 92 -14.93 4.38 20.21
C VAL A 92 -15.83 3.65 21.20
N GLN A 93 -15.33 3.41 22.41
CA GLN A 93 -16.13 2.84 23.48
C GLN A 93 -17.28 3.78 23.84
N ASP A 94 -18.51 3.34 23.63
CA ASP A 94 -19.69 4.07 24.09
C ASP A 94 -19.77 3.99 25.62
N ASN A 95 -19.26 5.02 26.31
CA ASN A 95 -19.44 5.19 27.76
C ASN A 95 -20.87 5.62 28.14
N LYS A 96 -21.88 5.20 27.37
CA LYS A 96 -23.30 5.34 27.73
C LYS A 96 -23.77 4.08 28.44
N SER A 97 -23.29 3.83 29.65
CA SER A 97 -23.94 2.88 30.55
C SER A 97 -23.89 3.35 31.99
N ASN A 98 -25.08 3.44 32.58
CA ASN A 98 -25.44 3.74 33.97
C ASN A 98 -25.33 5.19 34.42
N LYS A 99 -26.35 5.97 34.06
CA LYS A 99 -26.86 7.05 34.91
C LYS A 99 -28.00 6.50 35.77
#